data_AF-A0A419V7B1-F1
#
_entry.id   AF-A0A419V7B1-F1
#
_cell.length_a   1.000
_cell.length_b   1.000
_cell.length_c   1.000
_cell.angle_alpha   90.00
_cell.angle_beta   90.00
_cell.angle_gamma   90.00
#
_symmetry.space_group_name_H-M   'P 1'
#
loop_
_entity.id
_entity.type
_entity.pdbx_description
1 polymer ?
#
loop_
_entity_poly.entity_id
_entity_poly.type
_entity_poly.pdbx_seq_one_letter_code
_entity_poly.pdbx_strand_id
1 'polypeptide(L)' 'MNVKTFYAWSEKKLDERINYFLQQESTEIIDIKFASPLLYFSAMVIYIEKDGSHPSSFGFQNRRQSQ' A
#
# COMPACT_ATOMS: atom_id res chain seq x y z
N MET A 1 -2.81 -6.76 2.66
CA MET A 1 -1.68 -5.81 2.53
C MET A 1 -1.84 -5.11 1.21
N ASN A 2 -1.96 -3.79 1.25
CA ASN A 2 -2.28 -2.95 0.11
C ASN A 2 -1.06 -2.12 -0.27
N VAL A 3 -0.97 -1.76 -1.55
CA VAL A 3 0.13 -0.97 -2.10
C VAL A 3 -0.44 0.16 -2.93
N LYS A 4 0.04 1.38 -2.70
CA LYS A 4 -0.32 2.56 -3.50
C LYS A 4 0.93 3.26 -3.99
N THR A 5 1.00 3.47 -5.31
CA THR A 5 2.13 4.15 -5.95
C THR A 5 1.73 5.58 -6.30
N PHE A 6 2.57 6.54 -5.92
CA PHE A 6 2.45 7.94 -6.24
C PHE A 6 3.58 8.33 -7.20
N TYR A 7 3.27 9.24 -8.12
CA TYR A 7 4.25 9.86 -9.00
C TYR A 7 3.98 11.36 -9.09
N ALA A 8 5.03 12.17 -9.23
CA ALA A 8 4.90 13.60 -9.44
C ALA A 8 6.13 14.19 -10.14
N TRP A 9 5.94 15.33 -10.80
CA TRP A 9 7.01 16.06 -11.49
C TRP A 9 7.92 16.86 -10.55
N SER A 10 7.52 17.03 -9.29
CA SER A 10 8.33 17.68 -8.26
C SER A 10 8.13 16.97 -6.93
N GLU A 11 9.17 16.98 -6.10
CA GLU A 11 9.15 16.45 -4.73
C GLU A 11 8.00 17.05 -3.91
N LYS A 12 7.83 18.38 -3.95
CA LYS A 12 6.72 19.08 -3.29
C LYS A 12 5.35 18.49 -3.62
N LYS A 13 5.09 18.19 -4.90
CA LYS A 13 3.79 17.61 -5.33
C LYS A 13 3.66 16.15 -4.91
N LEU A 14 4.77 15.42 -4.81
CA LEU A 14 4.77 14.05 -4.29
C LEU A 14 4.41 14.06 -2.80
N ASP A 15 5.02 14.96 -2.02
CA ASP A 15 4.77 15.11 -0.59
C ASP A 15 3.32 15.48 -0.31
N GLU A 16 2.76 16.44 -1.05
CA GLU A 16 1.34 16.82 -0.95
C GLU A 16 0.41 15.62 -1.14
N ARG A 17 0.70 14.75 -2.12
CA ARG A 17 -0.10 13.55 -2.42
C ARG A 17 0.04 12.48 -1.36
N ILE A 18 1.25 12.23 -0.87
CA ILE A 18 1.51 11.24 0.18
C ILE A 18 0.86 11.71 1.47
N ASN A 19 1.08 12.96 1.89
CA ASN A 19 0.51 13.50 3.13
C ASN A 19 -1.02 13.47 3.12
N TYR A 20 -1.65 13.81 1.98
CA TYR A 20 -3.09 13.69 1.83
C TYR A 20 -3.59 12.24 2.00
N PHE A 21 -2.82 11.26 1.49
CA PHE A 21 -3.13 9.85 1.70
C PHE A 21 -2.93 9.40 3.15
N LEU A 22 -1.87 9.86 3.82
CA LEU A 22 -1.55 9.53 5.21
C LEU A 22 -2.54 10.11 6.23
N GLN A 23 -3.26 11.19 5.87
CA GLN A 23 -4.31 11.78 6.70
C GLN A 23 -5.58 10.92 6.80
N GLN A 24 -5.69 9.84 6.04
CA GLN A 24 -6.85 8.94 6.11
C GLN A 24 -6.78 8.07 7.38
N GLU A 25 -7.72 8.28 8.31
CA GLU A 25 -7.73 7.62 9.63
C GLU A 25 -7.79 6.09 9.57
N SER A 26 -8.33 5.53 8.48
CA SER A 26 -8.54 4.10 8.25
C SER A 26 -7.32 3.35 7.69
N THR A 27 -6.12 3.94 7.68
CA THR A 27 -4.90 3.29 7.16
C THR A 27 -3.82 3.15 8.23
N GLU A 28 -3.15 2.00 8.26
CA GLU A 28 -1.92 1.73 9.01
C GLU A 28 -0.77 1.55 8.02
N ILE A 29 0.27 2.36 8.15
CA ILE A 29 1.40 2.36 7.21
C ILE A 29 2.46 1.39 7.68
N ILE A 30 2.88 0.48 6.79
CA ILE A 30 3.94 -0.49 7.04
C ILE A 30 5.29 0.07 6.58
N ASP A 31 5.36 0.58 5.34
CA ASP A 31 6.60 1.03 4.72
C ASP A 31 6.34 2.05 3.61
N ILE A 32 7.33 2.88 3.31
CA ILE A 32 7.31 3.82 2.18
C ILE A 32 8.65 3.73 1.45
N LYS A 33 8.61 3.33 0.18
CA LYS A 33 9.80 3.26 -0.68
C LYS A 33 9.82 4.39 -1.68
N PHE A 34 10.92 5.14 -1.72
CA PHE A 34 11.10 6.26 -2.65
C PHE A 34 11.97 5.87 -3.84
N ALA A 35 11.67 6.46 -5.00
CA ALA A 35 12.51 6.39 -6.18
C ALA A 35 12.39 7.68 -6.99
N SER A 36 13.52 8.18 -7.51
CA SER A 36 13.61 9.36 -8.37
C SER A 36 14.21 9.04 -9.74
N PRO A 37 13.46 8.36 -10.63
CA PRO A 37 13.84 8.26 -12.03
C PRO A 37 14.08 9.65 -12.66
N LEU A 38 14.86 9.71 -13.73
CA LEU A 38 15.37 10.96 -14.32
C LEU A 38 14.29 12.04 -14.61
N LEU A 39 13.03 11.65 -14.82
CA LEU A 39 11.93 12.54 -15.23
C LEU A 39 10.87 12.79 -14.17
N TYR A 40 10.82 12.02 -13.08
CA TYR A 40 9.76 12.13 -12.08
C TYR A 40 10.19 11.58 -10.72
N PHE A 41 9.46 11.97 -9.69
CA PHE A 41 9.57 11.43 -8.35
C PHE A 41 8.45 10.42 -8.13
N SER A 42 8.76 9.33 -7.44
CA SER A 42 7.78 8.31 -7.09
C SER A 42 7.97 7.79 -5.68
N ALA A 43 6.86 7.39 -5.08
CA ALA A 43 6.84 6.71 -3.80
C ALA A 43 5.82 5.57 -3.82
N MET A 44 6.18 4.44 -3.24
CA MET A 44 5.31 3.30 -3.04
C MET A 44 5.02 3.17 -1.56
N VAL A 45 3.75 3.33 -1.19
CA VAL A 45 3.27 3.21 0.18
C VAL A 45 2.65 1.84 0.37
N ILE A 46 3.14 1.08 1.34
CA ILE A 46 2.65 -0.24 1.74
C ILE A 46 1.84 -0.06 3.02
N TYR A 47 0.59 -0.49 3.04
CA TYR A 47 -0.34 -0.21 4.14
C TYR A 47 -1.35 -1.35 4.37
N ILE A 48 -2.00 -1.31 5.53
CA ILE A 48 -3.15 -2.14 5.90
C ILE A 48 -4.34 -1.21 6.17
N GLU A 49 -5.54 -1.63 5.79
CA GLU A 49 -6.78 -0.91 6.15
C GLU A 49 -7.20 -1.33 7.56
N LYS A 50 -7.47 -0.34 8.42
CA LYS A 50 -7.84 -0.54 9.84
C LYS A 50 -9.28 -1.05 10.00
N ASP A 51 -10.09 -0.99 8.95
CA ASP A 51 -11.45 -1.53 8.96
C ASP A 51 -11.45 -3.06 8.79
N GLY A 52 -11.11 -3.75 9.88
CA GLY A 52 -11.95 -4.77 10.53
C GLY A 52 -12.56 -5.96 9.78
N SER A 53 -12.33 -6.20 8.47
CA SER A 53 -12.85 -7.41 7.80
C SER A 53 -12.17 -7.72 6.47
N HIS A 54 -10.95 -8.24 6.51
CA HIS A 54 -10.57 -9.26 5.52
C HIS A 54 -9.81 -10.38 6.24
N PRO A 55 -10.46 -11.53 6.51
CA PRO A 55 -9.70 -12.73 6.72
C PRO A 55 -9.02 -13.02 5.39
N SER A 56 -7.73 -12.71 5.27
CA SER A 56 -6.88 -13.33 4.26
C SER A 56 -6.67 -14.80 4.66
N SER A 57 -7.76 -15.56 4.78
CA SER A 57 -7.75 -17.00 4.76
C SER A 57 -7.49 -17.42 3.32
N PHE A 58 -6.22 -17.36 2.91
CA PHE A 58 -5.70 -18.33 1.97
C PHE A 58 -5.70 -19.68 2.68
N GLY A 59 -6.89 -20.24 2.86
CA GLY A 59 -7.07 -21.62 3.27
C GLY A 59 -6.56 -22.47 2.13
N PHE A 60 -5.34 -22.99 2.26
CA PHE A 60 -4.96 -24.21 1.57
C PHE A 60 -5.93 -25.29 2.03
N GLN A 61 -6.99 -25.47 1.25
CA GLN A 61 -7.97 -26.51 1.46
C GLN A 61 -7.24 -27.83 1.19
N ASN A 62 -6.73 -28.41 2.28
CA ASN A 62 -6.13 -29.72 2.30
C ASN A 62 -7.23 -30.71 1.87
N ARG A 63 -7.30 -31.00 0.56
CA ARG A 63 -8.11 -32.11 0.04
C ARG A 63 -7.47 -33.40 0.53
N ARG A 64 -7.86 -33.81 1.75
CA ARG A 64 -8.00 -35.22 2.05
C ARG A 64 -9.06 -35.75 1.11
N GLN A 65 -8.64 -36.33 -0.01
CA GLN A 65 -9.47 -37.33 -0.68
C GLN A 65 -9.19 -38.65 0.01
N SER A 66 -10.12 -39.02 0.86
CA SER A 66 -10.45 -40.41 1.16
C SER A 66 -10.94 -41.08 -0.13
N GLN A 67 -10.26 -42.14 -0.56
CA GLN A 67 -10.84 -43.42 -0.96
C GLN A 67 -9.72 -44.46 -1.06
#